data_AF-A0A7U9X458-F1
#
_entry.id   AF-A0A7U9X458-F1
#
_cell.length_a   1.000
_cell.length_b   1.000
_cell.length_c   1.000
_cell.angle_alpha   90.00
_cell.angle_beta   90.00
_cell.angle_gamma   90.00
#
_symmetry.space_group_name_H-M   'P 1'
#
loop_
_entity.id
_entity.type
_entity.pdbx_description
1 polymer ?
#
loop_
_entity_poly.entity_id
_entity_poly.type
_entity_poly.pdbx_seq_one_letter_code
_entity_poly.pdbx_strand_id
1 'polypeptide(L)'
;MVESLPKNKDTLTYSFLGDASGGIFSPSGIIGVNEKSKEKELALSFLQELFGEAVQKSDLSDGFPVNADAWESFAKNPNPNSQLGFSASVAGEDGGVEERVDFGIEWPTEEEISALKEEAEKLVQPSLSDRVIASAVIESGVKVLEGSLAIDEGCDEIVQKVELYLAE
;
A
#
# COMPACT_ATOMS: atom_id res chain seq x y z
N MET A 1 -9.67 1.78 1.22
CA MET A 1 -9.77 1.52 -0.23
C MET A 1 -9.24 0.12 -0.57
N VAL A 2 -10.13 -0.87 -0.65
CA VAL A 2 -9.84 -2.14 -1.33
C VAL A 2 -9.95 -1.85 -2.82
N GLU A 3 -8.83 -1.67 -3.50
CA GLU A 3 -8.84 -1.49 -4.95
C GLU A 3 -9.13 -2.83 -5.63
N SER A 4 -10.13 -2.83 -6.49
CA SER A 4 -10.54 -3.98 -7.30
C SER A 4 -9.42 -4.50 -8.19
N LEU A 5 -9.35 -5.82 -8.35
CA LEU A 5 -8.37 -6.45 -9.24
C LEU A 5 -8.90 -6.56 -10.68
N PRO A 6 -8.13 -6.12 -11.70
CA PRO A 6 -8.49 -6.33 -13.09
C PRO A 6 -8.34 -7.82 -13.46
N LYS A 7 -9.46 -8.50 -13.71
CA LYS A 7 -9.48 -9.95 -14.03
C LYS A 7 -9.05 -10.33 -15.46
N ASN A 8 -8.55 -9.39 -16.27
CA ASN A 8 -8.23 -9.68 -17.68
C ASN A 8 -7.01 -10.60 -17.91
N LYS A 9 -6.40 -11.18 -16.86
CA LYS A 9 -5.44 -12.30 -16.95
C LYS A 9 -5.53 -13.19 -15.71
N ASP A 10 -5.79 -14.49 -15.91
CA ASP A 10 -5.86 -15.56 -14.88
C ASP A 10 -4.54 -15.81 -14.08
N THR A 11 -3.56 -14.92 -14.18
CA THR A 11 -2.19 -15.12 -13.65
C THR A 11 -1.66 -13.94 -12.84
N LEU A 12 -2.47 -12.90 -12.60
CA LEU A 12 -2.04 -11.79 -11.74
C LEU A 12 -2.23 -12.17 -10.27
N THR A 13 -1.12 -12.34 -9.57
CA THR A 13 -1.07 -12.52 -8.12
C THR A 13 -0.28 -11.36 -7.51
N TYR A 14 -0.39 -11.20 -6.19
CA TYR A 14 0.37 -10.23 -5.42
C TYR A 14 1.14 -10.94 -4.32
N SER A 15 2.22 -10.32 -3.85
CA SER A 15 2.96 -10.77 -2.68
C SER A 15 3.36 -9.57 -1.84
N PHE A 16 3.40 -9.73 -0.52
CA PHE A 16 3.93 -8.71 0.36
C PHE A 16 5.45 -8.66 0.28
N LEU A 17 6.00 -7.45 0.35
CA LEU A 17 7.44 -7.23 0.47
C LEU A 17 7.83 -7.47 1.93
N GLY A 18 8.85 -8.30 2.14
CA GLY A 18 9.36 -8.65 3.46
C GLY A 18 10.47 -9.69 3.38
N ASP A 19 11.11 -9.96 4.51
CA ASP A 19 12.09 -11.03 4.64
C ASP A 19 11.54 -12.17 5.53
N ALA A 20 12.38 -13.13 5.89
CA ALA A 20 11.98 -14.26 6.73
C ALA A 20 11.62 -13.88 8.18
N SER A 21 11.89 -12.63 8.61
CA SER A 21 11.65 -12.14 9.98
C SER A 21 10.27 -11.49 10.17
N GLY A 22 9.57 -11.16 9.08
CA GLY A 22 8.21 -10.60 9.10
C GLY A 22 7.91 -9.74 7.89
N GLY A 23 6.62 -9.49 7.63
CA GLY A 23 6.20 -8.62 6.53
C GLY A 23 6.31 -7.14 6.88
N ILE A 24 6.61 -6.32 5.88
CA ILE A 24 6.71 -4.86 6.01
C ILE A 24 5.37 -4.24 5.58
N PHE A 25 4.89 -3.23 6.32
CA PHE A 25 3.74 -2.42 5.91
C PHE A 25 4.09 -0.94 5.83
N SER A 26 3.45 -0.20 4.92
CA SER A 26 3.54 1.26 4.89
C SER A 26 2.44 1.88 5.75
N PRO A 27 2.76 2.55 6.88
CA PRO A 27 1.75 3.22 7.68
C PRO A 27 1.15 4.39 6.89
N SER A 28 -0.19 4.49 6.89
CA SER A 28 -0.91 5.66 6.35
C SER A 28 -0.72 6.91 7.24
N GLY A 29 -0.61 6.69 8.54
CA GLY A 29 -0.33 7.73 9.53
C GLY A 29 0.42 7.17 10.73
N ILE A 30 1.28 8.00 11.32
CA ILE A 30 1.98 7.71 12.57
C ILE A 30 1.53 8.73 13.60
N ILE A 31 1.11 8.26 14.77
CA ILE A 31 0.65 9.10 15.87
C ILE A 31 1.51 8.82 17.09
N GLY A 32 1.98 9.89 17.75
CA GLY A 32 2.81 9.80 18.94
C GLY A 32 2.26 10.66 20.08
N VAL A 33 2.40 10.18 21.31
CA VAL A 33 2.10 10.96 22.52
C VAL A 33 3.40 11.55 23.04
N ASN A 34 3.43 12.87 23.24
CA ASN A 34 4.60 13.53 23.80
C ASN A 34 4.84 13.07 25.25
N GLU A 35 6.02 12.52 25.51
CA GLU A 35 6.42 12.02 26.83
C GLU A 35 6.42 13.11 27.92
N LYS A 36 6.51 14.39 27.56
CA LYS A 36 6.46 15.52 28.50
C LYS A 36 5.06 16.13 28.61
N SER A 37 4.06 15.57 27.94
CA SER A 37 2.67 16.05 28.04
C SER A 37 2.16 15.93 29.47
N LYS A 38 1.38 16.92 29.92
CA LYS A 38 0.63 16.87 31.17
C LYS A 38 -0.69 16.11 31.03
N GLU A 39 -1.16 15.94 29.80
CA GLU A 39 -2.47 15.35 29.46
C GLU A 39 -2.30 13.97 28.80
N LYS A 40 -1.37 13.14 29.28
CA LYS A 40 -1.07 11.84 28.65
C LYS A 40 -2.27 10.90 28.64
N GLU A 41 -2.99 10.82 29.75
CA GLU A 41 -4.16 9.95 29.87
C GLU A 41 -5.23 10.34 28.85
N LEU A 42 -5.55 11.63 28.75
CA LEU A 42 -6.49 12.14 27.76
C LEU A 42 -6.03 11.84 26.32
N ALA A 43 -4.74 12.03 26.02
CA ALA A 43 -4.19 11.70 24.71
C ALA A 43 -4.33 10.19 24.40
N LEU A 44 -4.05 9.31 25.36
CA LEU A 44 -4.21 7.86 25.19
C LEU A 44 -5.67 7.45 25.02
N SER A 45 -6.60 8.03 25.78
CA SER A 45 -8.04 7.79 25.60
C SER A 45 -8.52 8.22 24.22
N PHE A 46 -8.02 9.35 23.71
CA PHE A 46 -8.31 9.76 22.32
C PHE A 46 -7.78 8.74 21.30
N LEU A 47 -6.57 8.20 21.48
CA LEU A 47 -6.06 7.16 20.59
C LEU A 47 -6.87 5.86 20.67
N GLN A 48 -7.34 5.46 21.85
CA GLN A 48 -8.21 4.29 22.00
C GLN A 48 -9.50 4.43 21.20
N GLU A 49 -10.13 5.61 21.21
CA GLU A 49 -11.31 5.89 20.39
C GLU A 49 -10.97 5.90 18.89
N LEU A 50 -9.87 6.55 18.51
CA LEU A 50 -9.42 6.63 17.12
C LEU A 50 -9.12 5.25 16.50
N PHE A 51 -8.50 4.35 17.28
CA PHE A 51 -8.21 2.97 16.88
C PHE A 51 -9.35 1.99 17.21
N GLY A 52 -10.48 2.50 17.70
CA GLY A 52 -11.66 1.70 18.01
C GLY A 52 -12.40 1.24 16.76
N GLU A 53 -13.11 0.11 16.88
CA GLU A 53 -13.91 -0.47 15.80
C GLU A 53 -14.92 0.52 15.21
N ALA A 54 -15.52 1.37 16.05
CA ALA A 54 -16.54 2.33 15.63
C ALA A 54 -16.04 3.33 14.58
N VAL A 55 -14.77 3.74 14.67
CA VAL A 55 -14.12 4.63 13.71
C VAL A 55 -13.59 3.83 12.52
N GLN A 56 -12.90 2.72 12.80
CA GLN A 56 -12.16 1.98 11.77
C GLN A 56 -12.99 1.10 10.85
N LYS A 57 -14.25 0.80 11.20
CA LYS A 57 -15.15 0.04 10.31
C LYS A 57 -15.56 0.80 9.05
N SER A 58 -15.29 2.11 8.98
CA SER A 58 -15.61 2.95 7.83
C SER A 58 -14.38 3.15 6.94
N ASP A 59 -14.56 3.09 5.62
CA ASP A 59 -13.49 3.44 4.68
C ASP A 59 -13.36 4.97 4.61
N LEU A 60 -12.34 5.52 5.28
CA LEU A 60 -12.00 6.95 5.26
C LEU A 60 -10.94 7.26 4.20
N SER A 61 -10.64 6.33 3.30
CA SER A 61 -9.56 6.44 2.30
C SER A 61 -8.18 6.63 2.94
N ASP A 62 -7.98 6.11 4.14
CA ASP A 62 -6.76 6.24 4.96
C ASP A 62 -6.07 4.89 5.23
N GLY A 63 -6.32 3.90 4.36
CA GLY A 63 -5.67 2.58 4.41
C GLY A 63 -6.58 1.49 4.97
N PHE A 64 -5.97 0.41 5.45
CA PHE A 64 -6.67 -0.70 6.10
C PHE A 64 -6.80 -0.46 7.61
N PRO A 65 -7.88 -0.97 8.24
CA PRO A 65 -8.01 -0.91 9.69
C PRO A 65 -6.91 -1.74 10.36
N VAL A 66 -6.37 -1.24 11.47
CA VAL A 66 -5.46 -2.00 12.34
C VAL A 66 -6.20 -2.73 13.46
N ASN A 67 -7.46 -2.37 13.69
CA ASN A 67 -8.37 -3.08 14.57
C ASN A 67 -8.93 -4.31 13.84
N ALA A 68 -8.63 -5.51 14.34
CA ALA A 68 -9.03 -6.77 13.72
C ALA A 68 -10.56 -6.94 13.65
N ASP A 69 -11.30 -6.43 14.63
CA ASP A 69 -12.77 -6.52 14.68
C ASP A 69 -13.43 -5.63 13.60
N ALA A 70 -12.75 -4.55 13.20
CA ALA A 70 -13.23 -3.65 12.15
C ALA A 70 -13.11 -4.25 10.73
N TRP A 71 -12.20 -5.22 10.53
CA TRP A 71 -11.90 -5.79 9.21
C TRP A 71 -13.14 -6.34 8.50
N GLU A 72 -13.94 -7.14 9.19
CA GLU A 72 -15.13 -7.79 8.61
C GLU A 72 -16.17 -6.78 8.12
N SER A 73 -16.25 -5.62 8.77
CA SER A 73 -17.14 -4.54 8.32
C SER A 73 -16.53 -3.74 7.18
N PHE A 74 -15.24 -3.47 7.26
CA PHE A 74 -14.48 -2.73 6.25
C PHE A 74 -14.42 -3.47 4.90
N ALA A 75 -14.22 -4.79 4.91
CA ALA A 75 -14.06 -5.61 3.71
C ALA A 75 -15.37 -5.96 3.01
N LYS A 76 -16.52 -5.55 3.55
CA LYS A 76 -17.82 -5.76 2.89
C LYS A 76 -17.95 -4.89 1.66
N ASN A 77 -18.44 -5.49 0.58
CA ASN A 77 -18.74 -4.76 -0.64
C ASN A 77 -19.76 -3.64 -0.36
N PRO A 78 -19.39 -2.36 -0.50
CA PRO A 78 -20.30 -1.25 -0.23
C PRO A 78 -21.39 -1.14 -1.31
N ASN A 79 -21.18 -1.74 -2.48
CA ASN A 79 -22.07 -1.65 -3.64
C ASN A 79 -22.23 -3.02 -4.33
N PRO A 80 -22.88 -4.02 -3.68
CA PRO A 80 -22.96 -5.41 -4.19
C PRO A 80 -23.68 -5.56 -5.53
N ASN A 81 -24.49 -4.57 -5.92
CA ASN A 81 -25.24 -4.57 -7.17
C ASN A 81 -24.60 -3.67 -8.25
N SER A 82 -23.43 -3.08 -7.99
CA SER A 82 -22.75 -2.21 -8.95
C SER A 82 -21.82 -3.03 -9.82
N GLN A 83 -21.91 -2.83 -11.14
CA GLN A 83 -20.91 -3.29 -12.09
C GLN A 83 -20.08 -2.09 -12.51
N LEU A 84 -18.80 -2.10 -12.14
CA LEU A 84 -17.84 -1.11 -12.55
C LEU A 84 -16.96 -1.70 -13.65
N GLY A 85 -16.51 -0.85 -14.55
CA GLY A 85 -15.67 -1.27 -15.65
C GLY A 85 -15.39 -0.12 -16.59
N PHE A 86 -14.43 -0.33 -17.48
CA PHE A 86 -14.11 0.61 -18.54
C PHE A 86 -13.86 -0.15 -19.83
N SER A 87 -14.15 0.48 -20.95
CA SER A 87 -13.89 -0.10 -22.27
C SER A 87 -12.96 0.81 -23.06
N ALA A 88 -11.92 0.24 -23.65
CA ALA A 88 -11.09 0.91 -24.64
C ALA A 88 -11.48 0.41 -26.04
N SER A 89 -11.48 1.31 -27.03
CA SER A 89 -11.76 0.94 -28.42
C SER A 89 -10.86 1.67 -29.39
N VAL A 90 -10.47 0.99 -30.46
CA VAL A 90 -9.75 1.57 -31.60
C VAL A 90 -10.76 1.90 -32.70
N ALA A 91 -10.75 3.14 -33.16
CA ALA A 91 -11.58 3.58 -34.28
C ALA A 91 -10.93 3.18 -35.61
N GLY A 92 -11.69 2.49 -36.46
CA GLY A 92 -11.29 2.19 -37.83
C GLY A 92 -11.36 3.41 -38.74
N GLU A 93 -10.76 3.31 -39.92
CA GLU A 93 -10.72 4.40 -40.92
C GLU A 93 -12.11 4.86 -41.39
N ASP A 94 -13.14 4.02 -41.27
CA ASP A 94 -14.53 4.33 -41.58
C ASP A 94 -15.31 4.96 -40.40
N GLY A 95 -14.63 5.21 -39.27
CA GLY A 95 -15.24 5.69 -38.02
C GLY A 95 -15.98 4.61 -37.23
N GLY A 96 -15.93 3.35 -37.68
CA GLY A 96 -16.40 2.18 -36.94
C GLY A 96 -15.46 1.78 -35.81
N VAL A 97 -15.88 0.84 -34.97
CA VAL A 97 -15.01 0.24 -33.95
C VAL A 97 -14.32 -0.97 -34.56
N GLU A 98 -13.00 -0.90 -34.69
CA GLU A 98 -12.17 -1.98 -35.25
C GLU A 98 -11.82 -3.01 -34.15
N GLU A 99 -11.40 -2.51 -32.98
CA GLU A 99 -11.13 -3.35 -31.81
C GLU A 99 -11.78 -2.74 -30.57
N ARG A 100 -12.27 -3.61 -29.68
CA ARG A 100 -12.81 -3.24 -28.37
C ARG A 100 -12.24 -4.17 -27.30
N VAL A 101 -11.77 -3.59 -26.21
CA VAL A 101 -11.34 -4.29 -25.01
C VAL A 101 -12.18 -3.78 -23.84
N ASP A 102 -12.91 -4.68 -23.20
CA ASP A 102 -13.68 -4.40 -22.00
C ASP A 102 -12.90 -4.87 -20.76
N PHE A 103 -12.89 -4.03 -19.73
CA PHE A 103 -12.27 -4.31 -18.44
C PHE A 103 -13.35 -4.28 -17.37
N GLY A 104 -13.55 -5.41 -16.69
CA GLY A 104 -14.41 -5.51 -15.52
C GLY A 104 -13.65 -5.16 -14.25
N ILE A 105 -14.33 -4.45 -13.35
CA ILE A 105 -13.92 -4.20 -11.98
C ILE A 105 -14.91 -4.92 -11.07
N GLU A 106 -14.43 -5.90 -10.32
CA GLU A 106 -15.21 -6.67 -9.37
C GLU A 106 -14.68 -6.47 -7.95
N TRP A 107 -15.59 -6.60 -6.98
CA TRP A 107 -15.18 -6.71 -5.58
C TRP A 107 -14.47 -8.06 -5.37
N PRO A 108 -13.40 -8.12 -4.56
CA PRO A 108 -12.70 -9.37 -4.29
C PRO A 108 -13.63 -10.45 -3.69
N THR A 109 -13.33 -11.72 -3.96
CA THR A 109 -14.07 -12.84 -3.37
C THR A 109 -13.78 -13.00 -1.87
N GLU A 110 -14.61 -13.76 -1.15
CA GLU A 110 -14.38 -14.05 0.26
C GLU A 110 -13.04 -14.76 0.49
N GLU A 111 -12.62 -15.64 -0.42
CA GLU A 111 -11.32 -16.30 -0.37
C GLU A 111 -10.16 -15.31 -0.59
N GLU A 112 -10.30 -14.37 -1.54
CA GLU A 112 -9.29 -13.34 -1.80
C GLU A 112 -9.15 -12.37 -0.62
N ILE A 113 -10.27 -11.96 -0.01
CA ILE A 113 -10.29 -11.13 1.20
C ILE A 113 -9.65 -11.86 2.38
N SER A 114 -9.95 -13.16 2.53
CA SER A 114 -9.39 -13.99 3.61
C SER A 114 -7.88 -14.17 3.44
N ALA A 115 -7.41 -14.44 2.23
CA ALA A 115 -5.98 -14.52 1.92
C ALA A 115 -5.25 -13.18 2.18
N LEU A 116 -5.87 -12.05 1.81
CA LEU A 116 -5.34 -10.73 2.11
C LEU A 116 -5.22 -10.50 3.62
N LYS A 117 -6.24 -10.89 4.39
CA LYS A 117 -6.25 -10.77 5.85
C LYS A 117 -5.13 -11.59 6.50
N GLU A 118 -4.98 -12.86 6.10
CA GLU A 118 -3.94 -13.75 6.62
C GLU A 118 -2.52 -13.18 6.38
N GLU A 119 -2.29 -12.56 5.23
CA GLU A 119 -1.01 -11.89 4.97
C GLU A 119 -0.86 -10.57 5.73
N ALA A 120 -1.93 -9.77 5.84
CA ALA A 120 -1.92 -8.52 6.59
C ALA A 120 -1.58 -8.73 8.08
N GLU A 121 -2.04 -9.83 8.68
CA GLU A 121 -1.73 -10.21 10.06
C GLU A 121 -0.25 -10.54 10.30
N LYS A 122 0.52 -10.85 9.24
CA LYS A 122 1.97 -11.10 9.32
C LYS A 122 2.80 -9.81 9.23
N LEU A 123 2.17 -8.67 8.94
CA LEU A 123 2.85 -7.39 8.80
C LEU A 123 3.06 -6.75 10.17
N VAL A 124 4.30 -6.83 10.67
CA VAL A 124 4.64 -6.39 12.04
C VAL A 124 5.61 -5.21 12.06
N GLN A 125 6.26 -4.91 10.93
CA GLN A 125 7.26 -3.87 10.85
C GLN A 125 6.79 -2.71 9.94
N PRO A 126 6.67 -1.49 10.46
CA PRO A 126 6.39 -0.33 9.61
C PRO A 126 7.60 0.00 8.74
N SER A 127 7.39 0.29 7.46
CA SER A 127 8.40 0.93 6.61
C SER A 127 8.51 2.40 7.01
N LEU A 128 9.49 2.71 7.85
CA LEU A 128 9.85 4.10 8.11
C LEU A 128 10.60 4.63 6.89
N SER A 129 9.92 5.47 6.11
CA SER A 129 10.53 6.10 4.95
C SER A 129 11.33 7.31 5.40
N ASP A 130 12.65 7.22 5.29
CA ASP A 130 13.54 8.37 5.45
C ASP A 130 13.76 9.02 4.08
N ARG A 131 13.46 10.31 3.97
CA ARG A 131 13.57 11.05 2.70
C ARG A 131 15.01 11.12 2.21
N VAL A 132 15.99 11.23 3.10
CA VAL A 132 17.41 11.31 2.74
C VAL A 132 17.86 9.96 2.19
N ILE A 133 17.49 8.87 2.85
CA ILE A 133 17.78 7.51 2.37
C ILE A 133 17.10 7.26 1.01
N ALA A 134 15.81 7.61 0.89
CA ALA A 134 15.07 7.45 -0.36
C ALA A 134 15.70 8.27 -1.50
N SER A 135 16.13 9.50 -1.25
CA SER A 135 16.83 10.34 -2.23
C SER A 135 18.15 9.69 -2.68
N ALA A 136 18.96 9.16 -1.76
CA ALA A 136 20.21 8.48 -2.12
C ALA A 136 19.98 7.28 -3.06
N VAL A 137 18.93 6.49 -2.79
CA VAL A 137 18.51 5.35 -3.63
C VAL A 137 18.04 5.82 -5.00
N ILE A 138 17.17 6.83 -5.07
CA ILE A 138 16.63 7.35 -6.32
C ILE A 138 17.75 7.92 -7.21
N GLU A 139 18.61 8.77 -6.65
CA GLU A 139 19.70 9.41 -7.40
C GLU A 139 20.66 8.40 -8.03
N SER A 140 21.08 7.40 -7.26
CA SER A 140 22.03 6.39 -7.73
C SER A 140 21.33 5.37 -8.64
N GLY A 141 20.09 5.01 -8.32
CA GLY A 141 19.28 4.07 -9.09
C GLY A 141 18.95 4.57 -10.50
N VAL A 142 18.65 5.87 -10.67
CA VAL A 142 18.44 6.46 -12.00
C VAL A 142 19.68 6.30 -12.87
N LYS A 143 20.87 6.62 -12.34
CA LYS A 143 22.13 6.47 -13.08
C LYS A 143 22.39 5.04 -13.53
N VAL A 144 22.09 4.06 -12.65
CA VAL A 144 22.22 2.62 -12.93
C VAL A 144 21.25 2.21 -14.04
N LEU A 145 19.98 2.61 -13.95
CA LEU A 145 18.96 2.29 -14.96
C LEU A 145 19.25 2.92 -16.32
N GLU A 146 19.88 4.09 -16.34
CA GLU A 146 20.36 4.76 -17.55
C GLU A 146 21.66 4.16 -18.11
N GLY A 147 22.28 3.22 -17.39
CA GLY A 147 23.54 2.57 -17.78
C GLY A 147 24.79 3.46 -17.63
N SER A 148 24.68 4.57 -16.92
CA SER A 148 25.78 5.51 -16.67
C SER A 148 26.62 5.15 -15.43
N LEU A 149 26.15 4.19 -14.62
CA LEU A 149 26.81 3.68 -13.42
C LEU A 149 26.60 2.16 -13.35
N ALA A 150 27.63 1.38 -12.98
CA ALA A 150 27.44 -0.05 -12.77
C ALA A 150 26.58 -0.31 -11.53
N ILE A 151 25.90 -1.46 -11.47
CA ILE A 151 25.02 -1.81 -10.35
C ILE A 151 25.79 -1.78 -9.02
N ASP A 152 26.95 -2.45 -8.96
CA ASP A 152 27.78 -2.52 -7.75
C ASP A 152 28.24 -1.14 -7.29
N GLU A 153 28.68 -0.28 -8.24
CA GLU A 153 29.08 1.09 -7.96
C GLU A 153 27.91 1.95 -7.45
N GLY A 154 26.71 1.74 -7.99
CA GLY A 154 25.49 2.40 -7.51
C GLY A 154 25.11 1.97 -6.10
N CYS A 155 25.24 0.69 -5.77
CA CYS A 155 25.04 0.19 -4.41
C CYS A 155 26.05 0.80 -3.44
N ASP A 156 27.34 0.87 -3.81
CA ASP A 156 28.38 1.49 -2.98
C ASP A 156 28.12 2.99 -2.76
N GLU A 157 27.69 3.74 -3.79
CA GLU A 157 27.33 5.16 -3.66
C GLU A 157 26.17 5.35 -2.67
N ILE A 158 25.14 4.49 -2.72
CA ILE A 158 24.01 4.52 -1.79
C ILE A 158 24.48 4.28 -0.36
N VAL A 159 25.26 3.20 -0.13
CA VAL A 159 25.74 2.85 1.21
C VAL A 159 26.56 3.98 1.81
N GLN A 160 27.51 4.54 1.05
CA GLN A 160 28.35 5.65 1.52
C GLN A 160 27.52 6.89 1.91
N LYS A 161 26.51 7.26 1.10
CA LYS A 161 25.62 8.39 1.40
C LYS A 161 24.82 8.15 2.68
N VAL A 162 24.31 6.93 2.85
CA VAL A 162 23.52 6.56 4.05
C VAL A 162 24.39 6.51 5.29
N GLU A 163 25.59 5.94 5.22
CA GLU A 163 26.54 5.91 6.34
C GLU A 163 26.94 7.31 6.80
N LEU A 164 27.18 8.22 5.85
CA LEU A 164 27.48 9.62 6.17
C LEU A 164 26.31 10.30 6.89
N TYR A 165 25.08 10.11 6.40
CA TYR A 165 23.88 10.66 7.02
C TYR A 165 23.65 10.14 8.44
N LEU A 166 23.86 8.83 8.67
CA LEU A 166 23.68 8.22 9.99
C LEU A 166 24.78 8.60 11.00
N ALA A 167 25.90 9.15 10.54
CA ALA A 167 26.98 9.61 11.40
C ALA A 167 26.81 11.06 11.92
N GLU A 168 25.86 11.83 11.37
CA GLU A 168 25.52 13.20 11.78
C GLU A 168 24.52 13.25 12.94
#